data_AF-A0A135W2P0-F1
#
_entry.id   AF-A0A135W2P0-F1
#
_cell.length_a   1.000
_cell.length_b   1.000
_cell.length_c   1.000
_cell.angle_alpha   90.00
_cell.angle_beta   90.00
_cell.angle_gamma   90.00
#
_symmetry.space_group_name_H-M   'P 1'
#
loop_
_entity.id
_entity.type
_entity.pdbx_description
1 polymer ?
#
loop_
_entity_poly.entity_id
_entity_poly.type
_entity_poly.pdbx_seq_one_letter_code
_entity_poly.pdbx_strand_id
1 'polypeptide(L)'
;MADYSLVSKVDLVKVSDSFYTASYGNKIFSIGNILYEVLNLLKNEESIGEIKTKINQRYNVNISETFISDEIEKFTNKLVQTHEKRSATIDYIYLKFKLFGKNVIDKLSAPLLILFNRYLFPVLVLVSLIASVLLAYVMYTDGVWTIESSLKHSLTGIVLIYLGFAAIGLFHELGHATSSRFYGKPSEEIGFGFYLIFPVFYTDVTKIWNLGKNKRVMVNLAGIYFQLLINLIFYVFYISISNVEAKIAIKFFFLSNIILLVYSLNPFLRNDGYWVYSDFFGIPNLMSEATAYPRKLYGKLTEPVSFRQKMSFVFRNKALGIYSILLYIVFILLIALFIWLTYQNATGIIEIFGTFRTPEWGSFDSYYKLSHLVVGLGINIYFLIVIIKRLGNSTRRLPI
;
A
#
# COMPACT_ATOMS: atom_id res chain seq x y z
N MET A 1 26.02 20.12 -16.88
CA MET A 1 26.66 20.87 -15.79
C MET A 1 25.77 20.70 -14.58
N ALA A 2 26.25 19.96 -13.58
CA ALA A 2 25.50 19.72 -12.36
C ALA A 2 25.09 21.05 -11.73
N ASP A 3 23.79 21.24 -11.52
CA ASP A 3 23.29 22.41 -10.82
C ASP A 3 23.47 22.20 -9.32
N TYR A 4 24.68 22.48 -8.84
CA TYR A 4 25.06 22.38 -7.43
C TYR A 4 24.20 23.28 -6.52
N SER A 5 23.54 24.31 -7.08
CA SER A 5 22.61 25.15 -6.33
C SER A 5 21.38 24.37 -5.83
N LEU A 6 20.99 23.29 -6.52
CA LEU A 6 19.91 22.41 -6.07
C LEU A 6 20.26 21.67 -4.79
N VAL A 7 21.53 21.29 -4.60
CA VAL A 7 21.97 20.52 -3.42
C VAL A 7 21.72 21.30 -2.14
N SER A 8 21.89 22.64 -2.17
CA SER A 8 21.59 23.52 -1.03
C SER A 8 20.13 23.40 -0.55
N LYS A 9 19.20 23.13 -1.48
CA LYS A 9 17.74 23.04 -1.23
C LYS A 9 17.28 21.64 -0.81
N VAL A 10 18.18 20.64 -0.77
CA VAL A 10 17.85 19.26 -0.40
C VAL A 10 17.95 19.08 1.11
N ASP A 11 16.87 18.66 1.77
CA ASP A 11 16.92 18.32 3.19
C ASP A 11 17.49 16.91 3.39
N LEU A 12 18.59 16.79 4.14
CA LEU A 12 19.32 15.54 4.36
C LEU A 12 19.06 15.03 5.77
N VAL A 13 18.60 13.79 5.89
CA VAL A 13 18.29 13.18 7.18
C VAL A 13 19.00 11.83 7.33
N LYS A 14 19.85 11.71 8.36
CA LYS A 14 20.34 10.42 8.86
C LYS A 14 19.23 9.76 9.68
N VAL A 15 18.55 8.78 9.11
CA VAL A 15 17.40 8.10 9.74
C VAL A 15 17.84 6.96 10.66
N SER A 16 18.91 6.24 10.28
CA SER A 16 19.59 5.23 11.10
C SER A 16 21.02 5.03 10.59
N ASP A 17 21.84 4.20 11.24
CA ASP A 17 23.24 4.00 10.83
C ASP A 17 23.41 3.44 9.40
N SER A 18 22.39 2.78 8.86
CA SER A 18 22.40 2.21 7.51
C SER A 18 21.36 2.83 6.56
N PHE A 19 20.65 3.88 6.95
CA PHE A 19 19.56 4.45 6.15
C PHE A 19 19.57 5.98 6.18
N TYR A 20 19.70 6.57 5.00
CA TYR A 20 19.85 8.01 4.79
C TYR A 20 18.85 8.46 3.74
N THR A 21 18.24 9.63 3.96
CA THR A 21 17.25 10.19 3.04
C THR A 21 17.62 11.60 2.61
N ALA A 22 17.23 11.92 1.38
CA ALA A 22 17.32 13.25 0.80
C ALA A 22 15.93 13.69 0.33
N SER A 23 15.47 14.85 0.78
CA SER A 23 14.15 15.38 0.47
C SER A 23 14.26 16.63 -0.40
N TYR A 24 13.49 16.69 -1.48
CA TYR A 24 13.41 17.86 -2.37
C TYR A 24 11.95 18.06 -2.80
N GLY A 25 11.38 19.22 -2.45
CA GLY A 25 9.93 19.45 -2.56
C GLY A 25 9.13 18.42 -1.75
N ASN A 26 8.14 17.78 -2.37
CA ASN A 26 7.31 16.74 -1.73
C ASN A 26 7.86 15.32 -1.90
N LYS A 27 9.11 15.14 -2.34
CA LYS A 27 9.68 13.83 -2.63
C LYS A 27 10.85 13.51 -1.72
N ILE A 28 10.92 12.24 -1.32
CA ILE A 28 11.97 11.71 -0.46
C ILE A 28 12.65 10.56 -1.21
N PHE A 29 13.97 10.61 -1.27
CA PHE A 29 14.81 9.61 -1.92
C PHE A 29 15.66 8.89 -0.87
N SER A 30 15.71 7.57 -0.96
CA SER A 30 16.70 6.78 -0.22
C SER A 30 18.05 6.94 -0.91
N ILE A 31 19.07 7.34 -0.14
CA ILE A 31 20.45 7.51 -0.64
C ILE A 31 21.42 6.66 0.18
N GLY A 32 22.57 6.33 -0.42
CA GLY A 32 23.65 5.64 0.27
C GLY A 32 24.40 6.55 1.24
N ASN A 33 25.10 5.96 2.21
CA ASN A 33 25.90 6.69 3.21
C ASN A 33 26.95 7.62 2.57
N ILE A 34 27.70 7.12 1.58
CA ILE A 34 28.74 7.89 0.90
C ILE A 34 28.13 9.13 0.22
N LEU A 35 27.02 8.95 -0.51
CA LEU A 35 26.34 10.06 -1.17
C LEU A 35 25.76 11.06 -0.16
N TYR A 36 25.23 10.60 0.97
CA TYR A 36 24.77 11.46 2.06
C TYR A 36 25.90 12.35 2.59
N GLU A 37 27.05 11.76 2.91
CA GLU A 37 28.21 12.50 3.42
C GLU A 37 28.75 13.49 2.38
N VAL A 38 28.84 13.08 1.11
CA VAL A 38 29.25 13.96 0.00
C VAL A 38 28.33 15.18 -0.08
N LEU A 39 27.01 14.97 -0.10
CA LEU A 39 26.04 16.07 -0.19
C LEU A 39 26.06 16.95 1.06
N ASN A 40 26.31 16.38 2.25
CA ASN A 40 26.40 17.12 3.50
C ASN A 40 27.65 18.01 3.56
N LEU A 41 28.80 17.50 3.12
CA LEU A 41 30.03 18.29 3.03
C LEU A 41 29.91 19.39 1.95
N LEU A 42 29.29 19.07 0.82
CA LEU A 42 29.02 20.05 -0.24
C LEU A 42 28.09 21.18 0.26
N LYS A 43 27.11 20.87 1.12
CA LYS A 43 26.24 21.86 1.76
C LYS A 43 26.98 22.79 2.73
N ASN A 44 28.10 22.34 3.29
CA ASN A 44 28.97 23.15 4.14
C ASN A 44 30.02 23.92 3.33
N GLU A 45 29.79 24.10 2.02
CA GLU A 45 30.65 24.85 1.10
C GLU A 45 32.06 24.26 0.93
N GLU A 46 32.25 22.97 1.22
CA GLU A 46 33.53 22.29 0.99
C GLU A 46 33.77 21.99 -0.50
N SER A 47 35.03 22.10 -0.94
CA SER A 47 35.42 21.82 -2.33
C SER A 47 35.43 20.32 -2.63
N ILE A 48 35.20 19.94 -3.89
CA ILE A 48 35.20 18.52 -4.31
C ILE A 48 36.52 17.80 -3.96
N GLY A 49 37.64 18.51 -4.04
CA GLY A 49 38.96 17.98 -3.64
C GLY A 49 39.07 17.67 -2.14
N GLU A 50 38.52 18.53 -1.28
CA GLU A 50 38.47 18.31 0.17
C GLU A 50 37.52 17.16 0.53
N ILE A 51 36.34 17.12 -0.11
CA ILE A 51 35.35 16.04 0.05
C ILE A 51 35.99 14.69 -0.28
N LYS A 52 36.71 14.60 -1.41
CA LYS A 52 37.43 13.37 -1.80
C LYS A 52 38.39 12.92 -0.71
N THR A 53 39.25 13.82 -0.22
CA THR A 53 40.25 13.48 0.80
C THR A 53 39.58 12.94 2.07
N LYS A 54 38.52 13.62 2.54
CA LYS A 54 37.78 13.21 3.75
C LYS A 54 37.07 11.86 3.58
N ILE A 55 36.41 11.64 2.44
CA ILE A 55 35.70 10.38 2.15
C ILE A 55 36.69 9.21 2.03
N ASN A 56 37.79 9.40 1.28
CA ASN A 56 38.80 8.37 1.07
C ASN A 56 39.46 7.96 2.40
N GLN A 57 39.78 8.93 3.26
CA GLN A 57 40.33 8.67 4.60
C GLN A 57 39.33 7.96 5.52
N ARG A 58 38.07 8.42 5.56
CA ARG A 58 37.05 7.90 6.49
C ARG A 58 36.61 6.48 6.15
N TYR A 59 36.47 6.16 4.86
CA TYR A 59 35.96 4.86 4.41
C TYR A 59 37.03 3.92 3.87
N ASN A 60 38.31 4.35 3.86
CA ASN A 60 39.44 3.61 3.28
C ASN A 60 39.15 3.17 1.83
N VAL A 61 38.67 4.11 1.02
CA VAL A 61 38.32 3.92 -0.40
C VAL A 61 39.16 4.85 -1.27
N ASN A 62 39.29 4.54 -2.56
CA ASN A 62 40.00 5.39 -3.52
C ASN A 62 39.02 5.88 -4.59
N ILE A 63 38.28 6.94 -4.27
CA ILE A 63 37.28 7.55 -5.15
C ILE A 63 37.92 8.75 -5.88
N SER A 64 37.63 8.90 -7.17
CA SER A 64 38.05 10.03 -7.99
C SER A 64 37.10 11.23 -7.87
N GLU A 65 37.60 12.44 -8.15
CA GLU A 65 36.77 13.67 -8.17
C GLU A 65 35.70 13.62 -9.28
N THR A 66 36.04 12.97 -10.39
CA THR A 66 35.10 12.70 -11.49
C THR A 66 33.95 11.82 -11.04
N PHE A 67 34.20 10.76 -10.27
CA PHE A 67 33.15 9.90 -9.75
C PHE A 67 32.21 10.64 -8.81
N ILE A 68 32.74 11.50 -7.93
CA ILE A 68 31.94 12.32 -7.02
C ILE A 68 31.05 13.28 -7.83
N SER A 69 31.62 13.96 -8.82
CA SER A 69 30.90 14.90 -9.68
C SER A 69 29.80 14.20 -10.49
N ASP A 70 30.10 13.03 -11.07
CA ASP A 70 29.14 12.22 -11.83
C ASP A 70 27.97 11.74 -10.94
N GLU A 71 28.26 11.34 -9.70
CA GLU A 71 27.21 10.87 -8.79
C GLU A 71 26.31 12.02 -8.31
N ILE A 72 26.89 13.20 -8.06
CA ILE A 72 26.11 14.41 -7.78
C ILE A 72 25.27 14.79 -9.00
N GLU A 73 25.83 14.79 -10.21
CA GLU A 73 25.11 15.13 -11.44
C GLU A 73 23.97 14.15 -11.72
N LYS A 74 24.19 12.84 -11.55
CA LYS A 74 23.13 11.83 -11.63
C LYS A 74 22.03 12.10 -10.62
N PHE A 75 22.38 12.45 -9.39
CA PHE A 75 21.42 12.75 -8.34
C PHE A 75 20.62 14.02 -8.64
N THR A 76 21.27 15.14 -9.00
CA THR A 76 20.60 16.40 -9.34
C THR A 76 19.74 16.27 -10.59
N ASN A 77 20.22 15.58 -11.63
CA ASN A 77 19.42 15.31 -12.82
C ASN A 77 18.19 14.47 -12.50
N LYS A 78 18.33 13.50 -11.59
CA LYS A 78 17.19 12.74 -11.08
C LYS A 78 16.22 13.64 -10.32
N LEU A 79 16.69 14.61 -9.52
CA LEU A 79 15.82 15.59 -8.86
C LEU A 79 15.05 16.43 -9.88
N VAL A 80 15.72 17.02 -10.87
CA VAL A 80 15.13 17.87 -11.90
C VAL A 80 14.12 17.10 -12.74
N GLN A 81 14.50 15.95 -13.30
CA GLN A 81 13.59 15.10 -14.09
C GLN A 81 12.35 14.67 -13.29
N THR A 82 12.52 14.49 -11.98
CA THR A 82 11.45 14.07 -11.09
C THR A 82 10.59 15.25 -10.61
N HIS A 83 11.10 16.48 -10.67
CA HIS A 83 10.41 17.72 -10.29
C HIS A 83 9.66 18.36 -11.47
N GLU A 84 10.26 18.40 -12.68
CA GLU A 84 9.65 18.96 -13.90
C GLU A 84 8.55 18.07 -14.48
N LYS A 85 8.67 16.74 -14.36
CA LYS A 85 7.52 15.87 -14.52
C LYS A 85 6.62 16.10 -13.32
N ARG A 86 5.56 16.91 -13.48
CA ARG A 86 4.40 17.00 -12.57
C ARG A 86 4.17 15.60 -12.05
N SER A 87 4.44 15.45 -10.75
CA SER A 87 4.80 14.21 -10.11
C SER A 87 4.06 12.98 -10.68
N ALA A 88 4.77 12.18 -11.47
CA ALA A 88 4.61 10.73 -11.38
C ALA A 88 5.23 10.29 -10.04
N THR A 89 4.72 10.80 -8.92
CA THR A 89 4.52 9.94 -7.74
C THR A 89 3.82 8.76 -8.35
N ILE A 90 4.38 7.58 -8.16
CA ILE A 90 3.91 6.41 -8.87
C ILE A 90 2.44 6.22 -8.44
N ASP A 91 1.52 6.75 -9.25
CA ASP A 91 0.15 7.03 -8.84
C ASP A 91 -0.64 5.79 -9.21
N TYR A 92 -0.49 4.77 -8.37
CA TYR A 92 -1.42 3.64 -8.37
C TYR A 92 -2.84 4.10 -8.00
N ILE A 93 -2.97 5.31 -7.45
CA ILE A 93 -4.23 5.99 -7.16
C ILE A 93 -4.47 7.05 -8.24
N TYR A 94 -5.49 6.81 -9.07
CA TYR A 94 -5.96 7.71 -10.12
C TYR A 94 -7.05 8.65 -9.60
N LEU A 95 -7.25 9.78 -10.27
CA LEU A 95 -8.33 10.74 -10.00
C LEU A 95 -8.39 11.14 -8.51
N LYS A 96 -7.28 11.69 -8.00
CA LYS A 96 -7.19 12.12 -6.60
C LYS A 96 -8.01 13.38 -6.36
N PHE A 97 -8.87 13.31 -5.36
CA PHE A 97 -9.64 14.41 -4.81
C PHE A 97 -9.25 14.63 -3.36
N LYS A 98 -8.81 15.84 -3.03
CA LYS A 98 -8.51 16.22 -1.65
C LYS A 98 -9.82 16.44 -0.89
N LEU A 99 -10.02 15.73 0.21
CA LEU A 99 -11.19 15.88 1.07
C LEU A 99 -10.89 16.78 2.26
N PHE A 100 -9.81 16.51 2.97
CA PHE A 100 -9.38 17.27 4.14
C PHE A 100 -7.95 17.79 3.94
N GLY A 101 -7.76 19.07 4.23
CA GLY A 101 -6.43 19.68 4.31
C GLY A 101 -5.84 19.61 5.71
N LYS A 102 -4.53 19.84 5.80
CA LYS A 102 -3.74 19.87 7.03
C LYS A 102 -4.45 20.49 8.24
N ASN A 103 -5.05 21.67 8.12
CA ASN A 103 -5.71 22.34 9.25
C ASN A 103 -6.86 21.51 9.87
N VAL A 104 -7.65 20.83 9.03
CA VAL A 104 -8.75 19.97 9.49
C VAL A 104 -8.17 18.69 10.11
N ILE A 105 -7.21 18.08 9.44
CA ILE A 105 -6.53 16.86 9.91
C ILE A 105 -5.89 17.09 11.27
N ASP A 106 -5.20 18.22 11.45
CA ASP A 106 -4.55 18.58 12.70
C ASP A 106 -5.55 18.75 13.84
N LYS A 107 -6.71 19.34 13.58
CA LYS A 107 -7.80 19.46 14.57
C LYS A 107 -8.40 18.11 14.93
N LEU A 108 -8.63 17.24 13.94
CA LEU A 108 -9.21 15.91 14.15
C LEU A 108 -8.23 14.95 14.84
N SER A 109 -6.94 15.01 14.49
CA SER A 109 -5.91 14.11 15.01
C SER A 109 -5.36 14.53 16.37
N ALA A 110 -5.35 15.83 16.71
CA ALA A 110 -4.82 16.32 17.98
C ALA A 110 -5.41 15.64 19.23
N PRO A 111 -6.75 15.51 19.41
CA PRO A 111 -7.29 14.83 20.58
C PRO A 111 -7.01 13.31 20.57
N LEU A 112 -6.84 12.73 19.39
CA LEU A 112 -6.61 11.29 19.20
C LEU A 112 -5.17 10.86 19.49
N LEU A 113 -4.24 11.81 19.70
CA LEU A 113 -2.86 11.48 20.08
C LEU A 113 -2.78 10.67 21.38
N ILE A 114 -3.75 10.82 22.29
CA ILE A 114 -3.82 10.05 23.54
C ILE A 114 -3.93 8.54 23.29
N LEU A 115 -4.51 8.13 22.15
CA LEU A 115 -4.67 6.72 21.77
C LEU A 115 -3.33 6.01 21.53
N PHE A 116 -2.24 6.76 21.37
CA PHE A 116 -0.88 6.25 21.21
C PHE A 116 -0.03 6.37 22.49
N ASN A 117 -0.67 6.68 23.63
CA ASN A 117 0.02 6.64 24.93
C ASN A 117 0.54 5.21 25.20
N ARG A 118 1.79 5.09 25.67
CA ARG A 118 2.50 3.82 25.85
C ARG A 118 1.77 2.79 26.72
N TYR A 119 0.91 3.23 27.63
CA TYR A 119 0.13 2.36 28.53
C TYR A 119 -1.27 2.10 28.01
N LEU A 120 -1.92 3.12 27.43
CA LEU A 120 -3.28 2.99 26.90
C LEU A 120 -3.31 2.15 25.63
N PHE A 121 -2.33 2.33 24.74
CA PHE A 121 -2.24 1.65 23.45
C PHE A 121 -2.37 0.12 23.55
N PRO A 122 -1.55 -0.62 24.34
CA PRO A 122 -1.67 -2.07 24.41
C PRO A 122 -3.00 -2.54 25.01
N VAL A 123 -3.55 -1.79 25.97
CA VAL A 123 -4.86 -2.10 26.56
C VAL A 123 -5.96 -1.97 25.53
N LEU A 124 -5.98 -0.88 24.76
CA LEU A 124 -6.97 -0.67 23.70
C LEU A 124 -6.87 -1.73 22.62
N VAL A 125 -5.66 -2.08 22.17
CA VAL A 125 -5.45 -3.17 21.20
C VAL A 125 -6.02 -4.49 21.74
N LEU A 126 -5.70 -4.85 22.98
CA LEU A 126 -6.18 -6.09 23.59
C LEU A 126 -7.70 -6.13 23.71
N VAL A 127 -8.31 -5.08 24.25
CA VAL A 127 -9.76 -4.99 24.43
C VAL A 127 -10.49 -4.98 23.08
N SER A 128 -9.97 -4.27 22.08
CA SER A 128 -10.52 -4.29 20.72
C SER A 128 -10.41 -5.64 20.04
N LEU A 129 -9.32 -6.38 20.24
CA LEU A 129 -9.18 -7.74 19.72
C LEU A 129 -10.17 -8.69 20.38
N ILE A 130 -10.31 -8.62 21.71
CA ILE A 130 -11.31 -9.41 22.45
C ILE A 130 -12.72 -9.09 21.95
N ALA A 131 -13.08 -7.82 21.83
CA ALA A 131 -14.37 -7.39 21.30
C ALA A 131 -14.63 -7.91 19.88
N SER A 132 -13.60 -7.89 19.01
CA SER A 132 -13.68 -8.44 17.65
C SER A 132 -13.96 -9.95 17.67
N VAL A 133 -13.27 -10.71 18.53
CA VAL A 133 -13.47 -12.15 18.67
C VAL A 133 -14.86 -12.47 19.23
N LEU A 134 -15.32 -11.74 20.24
CA LEU A 134 -16.65 -11.94 20.83
C LEU A 134 -17.75 -11.65 19.82
N LEU A 135 -17.66 -10.55 19.07
CA LEU A 135 -18.67 -10.22 18.05
C LEU A 135 -18.64 -11.23 16.90
N ALA A 136 -17.46 -11.69 16.48
CA ALA A 136 -17.32 -12.77 15.49
C ALA A 136 -17.94 -14.09 15.97
N TYR A 137 -17.76 -14.45 17.25
CA TYR A 137 -18.39 -15.63 17.86
C TYR A 137 -19.91 -15.53 17.84
N VAL A 138 -20.48 -14.38 18.22
CA VAL A 138 -21.92 -14.13 18.13
C VAL A 138 -22.44 -14.27 16.69
N MET A 139 -21.69 -13.76 15.71
CA MET A 139 -22.07 -13.94 14.30
C MET A 139 -22.03 -15.39 13.84
N TYR A 140 -21.07 -16.17 14.35
CA TYR A 140 -20.98 -17.60 14.07
C TYR A 140 -22.18 -18.36 14.66
N THR A 141 -22.54 -18.10 15.91
CA THR A 141 -23.67 -18.77 16.58
C THR A 141 -25.03 -18.41 15.99
N ASP A 142 -25.22 -17.15 15.62
CA ASP A 142 -26.50 -16.65 15.07
C ASP A 142 -26.67 -16.99 13.57
N GLY A 143 -25.63 -17.57 12.96
CA GLY A 143 -25.54 -17.81 11.52
C GLY A 143 -25.10 -16.55 10.76
N VAL A 144 -23.96 -16.64 10.06
CA VAL A 144 -23.38 -15.51 9.30
C VAL A 144 -24.28 -15.08 8.12
N TRP A 145 -25.18 -15.96 7.68
CA TRP A 145 -25.98 -15.82 6.46
C TRP A 145 -27.43 -15.37 6.67
N THR A 146 -27.90 -15.23 7.91
CA THR A 146 -29.26 -14.73 8.21
C THR A 146 -29.38 -13.20 8.05
N ILE A 147 -28.40 -12.54 7.45
CA ILE A 147 -28.45 -11.10 7.10
C ILE A 147 -29.27 -10.91 5.81
N GLU A 148 -30.51 -11.40 5.80
CA GLU A 148 -31.57 -10.89 4.92
C GLU A 148 -32.17 -9.65 5.60
N SER A 149 -31.38 -8.58 5.67
CA SER A 149 -31.83 -7.30 6.20
C SER A 149 -32.57 -6.52 5.11
N SER A 150 -33.72 -5.94 5.44
CA SER A 150 -34.44 -4.92 4.65
C SER A 150 -33.54 -3.76 4.18
N LEU A 151 -32.41 -3.53 4.85
CA LEU A 151 -31.38 -2.57 4.47
C LEU A 151 -30.73 -2.85 3.10
N LYS A 152 -30.62 -4.12 2.67
CA LYS A 152 -30.03 -4.45 1.36
C LYS A 152 -30.96 -4.14 0.19
N HIS A 153 -32.26 -4.06 0.46
CA HIS A 153 -33.30 -3.94 -0.57
C HIS A 153 -33.95 -2.55 -0.62
N SER A 154 -33.62 -1.67 0.33
CA SER A 154 -34.10 -0.28 0.34
C SER A 154 -33.00 0.69 -0.09
N LEU A 155 -33.36 1.71 -0.87
CA LEU A 155 -32.44 2.77 -1.28
C LEU A 155 -31.76 3.44 -0.06
N THR A 156 -32.54 3.67 1.00
CA THR A 156 -32.04 4.22 2.26
C THR A 156 -30.97 3.33 2.89
N GLY A 157 -31.21 2.01 2.95
CA GLY A 157 -30.23 1.08 3.50
C GLY A 157 -28.95 1.00 2.67
N ILE A 158 -29.06 1.03 1.33
CA ILE A 158 -27.89 1.11 0.44
C ILE A 158 -27.07 2.37 0.70
N VAL A 159 -27.72 3.53 0.81
CA VAL A 159 -27.03 4.80 1.11
C VAL A 159 -26.32 4.74 2.46
N LEU A 160 -26.99 4.23 3.50
CA LEU A 160 -26.39 4.07 4.83
C LEU A 160 -25.18 3.14 4.81
N ILE A 161 -25.23 2.06 4.03
CA ILE A 161 -24.11 1.14 3.85
C ILE A 161 -22.90 1.88 3.27
N TYR A 162 -23.07 2.61 2.16
CA TYR A 162 -21.97 3.37 1.55
C TYR A 162 -21.42 4.45 2.47
N LEU A 163 -22.28 5.15 3.21
CA LEU A 163 -21.85 6.13 4.21
C LEU A 163 -21.05 5.47 5.33
N GLY A 164 -21.44 4.29 5.80
CA GLY A 164 -20.69 3.54 6.81
C GLY A 164 -19.33 3.06 6.29
N PHE A 165 -19.25 2.58 5.04
CA PHE A 165 -17.98 2.26 4.40
C PHE A 165 -17.06 3.48 4.30
N ALA A 166 -17.60 4.63 3.90
CA ALA A 166 -16.86 5.88 3.84
C ALA A 166 -16.36 6.32 5.23
N ALA A 167 -17.21 6.20 6.26
CA ALA A 167 -16.84 6.54 7.63
C ALA A 167 -15.72 5.64 8.17
N ILE A 168 -15.82 4.33 7.94
CA ILE A 168 -14.77 3.36 8.32
C ILE A 168 -13.45 3.69 7.61
N GLY A 169 -13.49 3.93 6.30
CA GLY A 169 -12.31 4.28 5.51
C GLY A 169 -11.66 5.59 5.96
N LEU A 170 -12.45 6.64 6.20
CA LEU A 170 -11.94 7.91 6.71
C LEU A 170 -11.34 7.79 8.11
N PHE A 171 -11.93 6.97 8.98
CA PHE A 171 -11.39 6.74 10.32
C PHE A 171 -10.08 5.92 10.27
N HIS A 172 -9.97 4.97 9.35
CA HIS A 172 -8.71 4.27 9.05
C HIS A 172 -7.62 5.26 8.63
N GLU A 173 -7.91 6.13 7.65
CA GLU A 173 -6.98 7.18 7.20
C GLU A 173 -6.59 8.15 8.33
N LEU A 174 -7.55 8.52 9.17
CA LEU A 174 -7.28 9.34 10.36
C LEU A 174 -6.32 8.65 11.34
N GLY A 175 -6.31 7.32 11.40
CA GLY A 175 -5.34 6.54 12.15
C GLY A 175 -3.90 6.79 11.68
N HIS A 176 -3.65 6.69 10.36
CA HIS A 176 -2.36 7.00 9.77
C HIS A 176 -1.94 8.45 10.04
N ALA A 177 -2.85 9.41 9.80
CA ALA A 177 -2.58 10.82 10.05
C ALA A 177 -2.23 11.10 11.52
N THR A 178 -2.96 10.49 12.45
CA THR A 178 -2.76 10.65 13.90
C THR A 178 -1.42 10.06 14.35
N SER A 179 -1.09 8.84 13.90
CA SER A 179 0.20 8.20 14.23
C SER A 179 1.37 8.97 13.63
N SER A 180 1.23 9.44 12.38
CA SER A 180 2.26 10.24 11.71
C SER A 180 2.51 11.56 12.47
N ARG A 181 1.44 12.23 12.92
CA ARG A 181 1.51 13.42 13.78
C ARG A 181 2.14 13.11 15.14
N PHE A 182 1.77 11.99 15.79
CA PHE A 182 2.36 11.55 17.06
C PHE A 182 3.88 11.42 16.98
N TYR A 183 4.42 10.99 15.83
CA TYR A 183 5.85 10.92 15.57
C TYR A 183 6.48 12.20 14.98
N GLY A 184 5.75 13.32 14.99
CA GLY A 184 6.26 14.63 14.57
C GLY A 184 6.31 14.83 13.05
N LYS A 185 5.58 14.01 12.27
CA LYS A 185 5.46 14.12 10.81
C LYS A 185 3.98 14.28 10.41
N PRO A 186 3.34 15.44 10.66
CA PRO A 186 1.92 15.61 10.35
C PRO A 186 1.62 15.39 8.85
N SER A 187 0.47 14.79 8.57
CA SER A 187 -0.03 14.58 7.21
C SER A 187 -0.47 15.91 6.58
N GLU A 188 -0.29 16.05 5.27
CA GLU A 188 -0.69 17.24 4.51
C GLU A 188 -2.14 17.17 4.02
N GLU A 189 -2.64 15.96 3.73
CA GLU A 189 -3.99 15.74 3.24
C GLU A 189 -4.51 14.32 3.48
N ILE A 190 -5.84 14.24 3.56
CA ILE A 190 -6.62 13.02 3.41
C ILE A 190 -7.51 13.24 2.19
N GLY A 191 -7.51 12.28 1.29
CA GLY A 191 -8.23 12.37 0.03
C GLY A 191 -8.93 11.07 -0.34
N PHE A 192 -9.50 11.10 -1.54
CA PHE A 192 -10.21 10.00 -2.16
C PHE A 192 -9.70 9.85 -3.59
N GLY A 193 -9.64 8.62 -4.10
CA GLY A 193 -9.29 8.34 -5.48
C GLY A 193 -9.60 6.90 -5.84
N PHE A 194 -8.97 6.39 -6.89
CA PHE A 194 -9.21 5.06 -7.40
C PHE A 194 -7.92 4.25 -7.50
N TYR A 195 -7.84 3.15 -6.75
CA TYR A 195 -6.80 2.15 -6.94
C TYR A 195 -7.28 1.10 -7.93
N LEU A 196 -6.69 1.07 -9.12
CA LEU A 196 -7.22 0.35 -10.28
C LEU A 196 -8.64 0.85 -10.64
N ILE A 197 -9.67 0.10 -10.26
CA ILE A 197 -11.09 0.46 -10.42
C ILE A 197 -11.80 0.64 -9.07
N PHE A 198 -11.12 0.37 -7.96
CA PHE A 198 -11.71 0.38 -6.63
C PHE A 198 -11.59 1.77 -6.01
N PRO A 199 -12.68 2.34 -5.47
CA PRO A 199 -12.61 3.59 -4.72
C PRO A 199 -11.80 3.38 -3.44
N VAL A 200 -10.87 4.28 -3.16
CA VAL A 200 -10.00 4.24 -1.96
C VAL A 200 -9.88 5.63 -1.35
N PHE A 201 -9.83 5.67 -0.03
CA PHE A 201 -9.30 6.84 0.67
C PHE A 201 -7.79 6.75 0.75
N TYR A 202 -7.12 7.88 0.96
CA TYR A 202 -5.68 7.91 1.16
C TYR A 202 -5.28 9.03 2.10
N THR A 203 -4.17 8.85 2.80
CA THR A 203 -3.51 9.87 3.61
C THR A 203 -2.10 10.11 3.09
N ASP A 204 -1.72 11.37 2.88
CA ASP A 204 -0.34 11.71 2.54
C ASP A 204 0.56 11.68 3.80
N VAL A 205 1.11 10.49 4.06
CA VAL A 205 2.12 10.25 5.10
C VAL A 205 3.54 10.20 4.55
N THR A 206 3.83 10.79 3.37
CA THR A 206 5.16 10.70 2.72
C THR A 206 6.30 11.05 3.67
N LYS A 207 6.11 12.01 4.58
CA LYS A 207 7.14 12.48 5.53
C LYS A 207 7.61 11.40 6.52
N ILE A 208 6.92 10.27 6.66
CA ILE A 208 7.34 9.16 7.54
C ILE A 208 8.61 8.48 7.07
N TRP A 209 9.02 8.61 5.81
CA TRP A 209 10.29 8.06 5.32
C TRP A 209 11.50 8.61 6.09
N ASN A 210 11.36 9.78 6.73
CA ASN A 210 12.37 10.38 7.60
C ASN A 210 12.31 9.85 9.06
N LEU A 211 11.46 8.85 9.34
CA LEU A 211 11.38 8.16 10.63
C LEU A 211 12.09 6.80 10.58
N GLY A 212 12.58 6.35 11.73
CA GLY A 212 13.14 5.00 11.88
C GLY A 212 12.09 3.90 11.62
N LYS A 213 12.55 2.71 11.22
CA LYS A 213 11.70 1.61 10.74
C LYS A 213 10.51 1.27 11.67
N ASN A 214 10.72 1.22 12.99
CA ASN A 214 9.68 0.84 13.93
C ASN A 214 8.54 1.86 13.97
N LYS A 215 8.87 3.16 13.84
CA LYS A 215 7.88 4.23 13.78
C LYS A 215 7.10 4.19 12.47
N ARG A 216 7.78 3.90 11.34
CA ARG A 216 7.10 3.74 10.05
C ARG A 216 6.13 2.57 10.06
N VAL A 217 6.54 1.41 10.58
CA VAL A 217 5.66 0.26 10.79
C VAL A 217 4.45 0.63 11.64
N MET A 218 4.65 1.39 12.72
CA MET A 218 3.54 1.84 13.57
C MET A 218 2.59 2.82 12.86
N VAL A 219 3.10 3.70 11.99
CA VAL A 219 2.23 4.54 11.15
C VAL A 219 1.45 3.69 10.16
N ASN A 220 2.10 2.74 9.47
CA ASN A 220 1.43 1.85 8.51
C ASN A 220 0.41 0.90 9.18
N LEU A 221 0.59 0.55 10.46
CA LEU A 221 -0.40 -0.24 11.22
C LEU A 221 -1.51 0.61 11.87
N ALA A 222 -1.39 1.94 11.85
CA ALA A 222 -2.30 2.80 12.59
C ALA A 222 -3.73 2.78 12.02
N GLY A 223 -3.89 2.63 10.70
CA GLY A 223 -5.21 2.45 10.08
C GLY A 223 -5.90 1.18 10.56
N ILE A 224 -5.17 0.07 10.63
CA ILE A 224 -5.64 -1.21 11.19
C ILE A 224 -6.00 -1.07 12.66
N TYR A 225 -5.16 -0.39 13.45
CA TYR A 225 -5.45 -0.10 14.86
C TYR A 225 -6.77 0.66 15.02
N PHE A 226 -7.02 1.68 14.18
CA PHE A 226 -8.26 2.44 14.22
C PHE A 226 -9.48 1.61 13.79
N GLN A 227 -9.33 0.69 12.84
CA GLN A 227 -10.37 -0.28 12.51
C GLN A 227 -10.67 -1.24 13.68
N LEU A 228 -9.67 -1.63 14.47
CA LEU A 228 -9.88 -2.41 15.69
C LEU A 228 -10.63 -1.60 16.76
N LEU A 229 -10.35 -0.30 16.89
CA LEU A 229 -11.14 0.58 17.77
C LEU A 229 -12.61 0.68 17.30
N ILE A 230 -12.86 0.74 15.99
CA ILE A 230 -14.23 0.66 15.45
C ILE A 230 -14.91 -0.65 15.85
N ASN A 231 -14.21 -1.79 15.80
CA ASN A 231 -14.80 -3.07 16.22
C ASN A 231 -15.21 -3.07 17.70
N LEU A 232 -14.42 -2.42 18.56
CA LEU A 232 -14.80 -2.21 19.96
C LEU A 232 -16.08 -1.39 20.07
N ILE A 233 -16.19 -0.31 19.30
CA ILE A 233 -17.40 0.52 19.25
C ILE A 233 -18.61 -0.31 18.80
N PHE A 234 -18.47 -1.10 17.73
CA PHE A 234 -19.53 -1.99 17.25
C PHE A 234 -19.96 -3.01 18.31
N TYR A 235 -19.01 -3.63 19.01
CA TYR A 235 -19.32 -4.56 20.08
C TYR A 235 -20.10 -3.89 21.22
N VAL A 236 -19.66 -2.71 21.68
CA VAL A 236 -20.34 -1.94 22.74
C VAL A 236 -21.76 -1.57 22.32
N PHE A 237 -21.97 -1.09 21.09
CA PHE A 237 -23.31 -0.80 20.60
C PHE A 237 -24.18 -2.05 20.47
N TYR A 238 -23.60 -3.17 20.02
CA TYR A 238 -24.32 -4.42 19.86
C TYR A 238 -24.89 -4.94 21.19
N ILE A 239 -24.13 -4.86 22.28
CA ILE A 239 -24.58 -5.31 23.60
C ILE A 239 -25.51 -4.31 24.30
N SER A 240 -25.42 -3.02 23.93
CA SER A 240 -26.19 -1.94 24.60
C SER A 240 -27.57 -1.73 23.98
N ILE A 241 -27.76 -2.09 22.71
CA ILE A 241 -29.02 -1.86 21.98
C ILE A 241 -29.88 -3.13 22.02
N SER A 242 -31.20 -2.98 22.21
CA SER A 242 -32.15 -4.11 22.13
C SER A 242 -32.84 -4.22 20.76
N ASN A 243 -32.84 -3.16 19.96
CA ASN A 243 -33.47 -3.14 18.63
C ASN A 243 -32.79 -4.14 17.68
N VAL A 244 -33.59 -5.04 17.11
CA VAL A 244 -33.12 -6.14 16.25
C VAL A 244 -32.51 -5.64 14.94
N GLU A 245 -33.15 -4.68 14.28
CA GLU A 245 -32.67 -4.12 13.01
C GLU A 245 -31.31 -3.42 13.18
N ALA A 246 -31.14 -2.66 14.27
CA ALA A 246 -29.88 -2.02 14.61
C ALA A 246 -28.77 -3.05 14.88
N LYS A 247 -29.07 -4.15 15.59
CA LYS A 247 -28.10 -5.25 15.79
C LYS A 247 -27.68 -5.90 14.47
N ILE A 248 -28.62 -6.09 13.54
CA ILE A 248 -28.32 -6.64 12.22
C ILE A 248 -27.42 -5.67 11.43
N ALA A 249 -27.72 -4.37 11.46
CA ALA A 249 -26.89 -3.34 10.84
C ALA A 249 -25.45 -3.33 11.40
N ILE A 250 -25.31 -3.42 12.73
CA ILE A 250 -24.00 -3.47 13.39
C ILE A 250 -23.21 -4.70 12.95
N LYS A 251 -23.82 -5.89 12.90
CA LYS A 251 -23.17 -7.10 12.39
C LYS A 251 -22.71 -6.93 10.95
N PHE A 252 -23.53 -6.31 10.10
CA PHE A 252 -23.18 -6.04 8.71
C PHE A 252 -21.98 -5.08 8.58
N PHE A 253 -21.97 -3.97 9.33
CA PHE A 253 -20.84 -3.02 9.32
C PHE A 253 -19.58 -3.62 9.92
N PHE A 254 -19.70 -4.43 10.98
CA PHE A 254 -18.57 -5.16 11.53
C PHE A 254 -17.97 -6.13 10.51
N LEU A 255 -18.78 -6.96 9.85
CA LEU A 255 -18.30 -7.88 8.81
C LEU A 255 -17.62 -7.12 7.66
N SER A 256 -18.22 -6.01 7.25
CA SER A 256 -17.66 -5.11 6.22
C SER A 256 -16.32 -4.51 6.65
N ASN A 257 -16.18 -4.09 7.90
CA ASN A 257 -14.90 -3.62 8.47
C ASN A 257 -13.86 -4.74 8.54
N ILE A 258 -14.24 -5.97 8.89
CA ILE A 258 -13.33 -7.13 8.87
C ILE A 258 -12.82 -7.40 7.46
N ILE A 259 -13.68 -7.33 6.44
CA ILE A 259 -13.28 -7.48 5.03
C ILE A 259 -12.29 -6.37 4.63
N LEU A 260 -12.59 -5.11 4.98
CA LEU A 260 -11.68 -3.98 4.73
C LEU A 260 -10.35 -4.12 5.46
N LEU A 261 -10.35 -4.61 6.70
CA LEU A 261 -9.15 -4.85 7.49
C LEU A 261 -8.27 -5.92 6.83
N VAL A 262 -8.86 -7.05 6.41
CA VAL A 262 -8.15 -8.11 5.69
C VAL A 262 -7.61 -7.59 4.35
N TYR A 263 -8.39 -6.79 3.62
CA TYR A 263 -7.94 -6.14 2.39
C TYR A 263 -6.76 -5.19 2.63
N SER A 264 -6.81 -4.41 3.71
CA SER A 264 -5.75 -3.44 4.06
C SER A 264 -4.45 -4.15 4.46
N LEU A 265 -4.56 -5.28 5.15
CA LEU A 265 -3.41 -6.14 5.51
C LEU A 265 -2.88 -6.98 4.34
N ASN A 266 -3.52 -6.97 3.17
CA ASN A 266 -3.04 -7.72 2.01
C ASN A 266 -1.68 -7.17 1.52
N PRO A 267 -0.60 -7.96 1.58
CA PRO A 267 0.73 -7.46 1.25
C PRO A 267 1.06 -7.49 -0.26
N PHE A 268 0.21 -8.09 -1.10
CA PHE A 268 0.45 -8.23 -2.53
C PHE A 268 -0.12 -7.06 -3.35
N LEU A 269 -1.03 -6.30 -2.76
CA LEU A 269 -1.45 -4.99 -3.23
C LEU A 269 -0.68 -3.92 -2.45
N ARG A 270 -0.57 -2.70 -2.99
CA ARG A 270 0.17 -1.61 -2.34
C ARG A 270 -0.64 -0.95 -1.20
N ASN A 271 -1.20 -1.80 -0.35
CA ASN A 271 -1.96 -1.45 0.85
C ASN A 271 -1.01 -1.43 2.07
N ASP A 272 -1.55 -1.23 3.26
CA ASP A 272 -0.77 -1.18 4.51
C ASP A 272 0.09 -2.43 4.71
N GLY A 273 -0.44 -3.62 4.45
CA GLY A 273 0.30 -4.88 4.60
C GLY A 273 1.61 -4.90 3.79
N TYR A 274 1.61 -4.30 2.60
CA TYR A 274 2.80 -4.18 1.75
C TYR A 274 3.85 -3.27 2.39
N TRP A 275 3.43 -2.11 2.89
CA TRP A 275 4.32 -1.14 3.51
C TRP A 275 4.84 -1.63 4.86
N VAL A 276 4.01 -2.29 5.66
CA VAL A 276 4.41 -2.96 6.90
C VAL A 276 5.48 -4.01 6.62
N TYR A 277 5.30 -4.88 5.61
CA TYR A 277 6.30 -5.88 5.26
C TYR A 277 7.61 -5.24 4.77
N SER A 278 7.50 -4.24 3.89
CA SER A 278 8.63 -3.49 3.34
C SER A 278 9.45 -2.83 4.45
N ASP A 279 8.81 -2.14 5.37
CA ASP A 279 9.50 -1.41 6.45
C ASP A 279 10.04 -2.34 7.55
N PHE A 280 9.30 -3.40 7.90
CA PHE A 280 9.72 -4.34 8.92
C PHE A 280 11.00 -5.08 8.53
N PHE A 281 11.08 -5.53 7.28
CA PHE A 281 12.26 -6.21 6.74
C PHE A 281 13.29 -5.26 6.11
N GLY A 282 13.00 -3.95 6.03
CA GLY A 282 13.90 -2.95 5.44
C GLY A 282 14.16 -3.16 3.95
N ILE A 283 13.14 -3.63 3.21
CA ILE A 283 13.22 -3.90 1.78
C ILE A 283 12.51 -2.78 1.02
N PRO A 284 13.20 -1.70 0.62
CA PRO A 284 12.59 -0.66 -0.20
C PRO A 284 12.19 -1.23 -1.56
N ASN A 285 11.11 -0.70 -2.15
CA ASN A 285 10.60 -1.17 -3.46
C ASN A 285 10.32 -2.69 -3.51
N LEU A 286 9.77 -3.25 -2.42
CA LEU A 286 9.49 -4.67 -2.22
C LEU A 286 8.95 -5.40 -3.46
N MET A 287 7.96 -4.84 -4.17
CA MET A 287 7.40 -5.47 -5.38
C MET A 287 8.44 -5.65 -6.50
N SER A 288 9.26 -4.63 -6.74
CA SER A 288 10.31 -4.66 -7.76
C SER A 288 11.42 -5.64 -7.37
N GLU A 289 11.81 -5.62 -6.09
CA GLU A 289 12.83 -6.52 -5.57
C GLU A 289 12.36 -7.98 -5.59
N ALA A 290 11.10 -8.23 -5.25
CA ALA A 290 10.51 -9.57 -5.20
C ALA A 290 10.35 -10.19 -6.59
N THR A 291 9.93 -9.41 -7.58
CA THR A 291 9.82 -9.86 -8.98
C THR A 291 11.20 -10.11 -9.61
N ALA A 292 12.23 -9.36 -9.21
CA ALA A 292 13.60 -9.59 -9.66
C ALA A 292 14.31 -10.73 -8.91
N TYR A 293 13.82 -11.12 -7.74
CA TYR A 293 14.48 -12.08 -6.85
C TYR A 293 14.81 -13.43 -7.51
N PRO A 294 13.91 -14.09 -8.28
CA PRO A 294 14.25 -15.37 -8.90
C PRO A 294 15.44 -15.28 -9.85
N ARG A 295 15.54 -14.20 -10.64
CA ARG A 295 16.68 -13.95 -11.52
C ARG A 295 17.96 -13.69 -10.72
N LYS A 296 17.89 -12.89 -9.65
CA LYS A 296 19.03 -12.62 -8.75
C LYS A 296 19.51 -13.91 -8.08
N LEU A 297 18.58 -14.74 -7.62
CA LEU A 297 18.86 -16.03 -6.99
C LEU A 297 19.52 -16.99 -7.98
N TYR A 298 18.96 -17.13 -9.19
CA TYR A 298 19.55 -17.96 -10.25
C TYR A 298 20.99 -17.54 -10.56
N GLY A 299 21.22 -16.25 -10.82
CA GLY A 299 22.56 -15.74 -11.08
C GLY A 299 23.55 -16.06 -9.95
N LYS A 300 23.11 -15.89 -8.69
CA LYS A 300 23.96 -16.20 -7.53
C LYS A 300 24.25 -17.69 -7.37
N LEU A 301 23.30 -18.55 -7.71
CA LEU A 301 23.48 -20.01 -7.66
C LEU A 301 24.41 -20.51 -8.77
N THR A 302 24.44 -19.84 -9.92
CA THR A 302 25.33 -20.18 -11.04
C THR A 302 26.75 -19.62 -10.90
N GLU A 303 26.99 -18.64 -10.02
CA GLU A 303 28.33 -18.11 -9.78
C GLU A 303 29.29 -19.22 -9.26
N PRO A 304 30.57 -19.23 -9.68
CA PRO A 304 31.60 -20.16 -9.22
C PRO A 304 32.13 -19.75 -7.84
N VAL A 305 31.21 -19.59 -6.88
CA VAL A 305 31.48 -19.22 -5.49
C VAL A 305 31.14 -20.37 -4.55
N SER A 306 31.71 -20.36 -3.35
CA SER A 306 31.50 -21.43 -2.35
C SER A 306 30.03 -21.60 -1.98
N PHE A 307 29.62 -22.83 -1.63
CA PHE A 307 28.26 -23.12 -1.16
C PHE A 307 27.85 -22.24 0.03
N ARG A 308 28.79 -21.96 0.94
CA ARG A 308 28.57 -21.06 2.08
C ARG A 308 28.18 -19.65 1.65
N GLN A 309 28.81 -19.10 0.61
CA GLN A 309 28.48 -17.78 0.07
C GLN A 309 27.10 -17.78 -0.61
N LYS A 310 26.74 -18.86 -1.32
CA LYS A 310 25.40 -19.04 -1.91
C LYS A 310 24.31 -19.06 -0.84
N MET A 311 24.48 -19.88 0.20
CA MET A 311 23.51 -19.97 1.29
C MET A 311 23.44 -18.69 2.12
N SER A 312 24.55 -18.00 2.33
CA SER A 312 24.56 -16.68 3.00
C SER A 312 23.66 -15.67 2.30
N PHE A 313 23.67 -15.64 0.95
CA PHE A 313 22.76 -14.79 0.18
C PHE A 313 21.28 -15.16 0.42
N VAL A 314 20.94 -16.45 0.42
CA VAL A 314 19.56 -16.91 0.65
C VAL A 314 19.11 -16.56 2.07
N PHE A 315 19.92 -16.86 3.09
CA PHE A 315 19.56 -16.59 4.49
C PHE A 315 19.45 -15.09 4.77
N ARG A 316 20.34 -14.26 4.19
CA ARG A 316 20.29 -12.81 4.32
C ARG A 316 19.02 -12.24 3.68
N ASN A 317 18.57 -12.81 2.56
CA ASN A 317 17.40 -12.34 1.82
C ASN A 317 16.15 -13.22 2.02
N LYS A 318 16.08 -14.00 3.11
CA LYS A 318 15.00 -14.98 3.32
C LYS A 318 13.60 -14.37 3.28
N ALA A 319 13.43 -13.18 3.85
CA ALA A 319 12.15 -12.48 3.85
C ALA A 319 11.75 -12.04 2.44
N LEU A 320 12.69 -11.55 1.65
CA LEU A 320 12.45 -11.23 0.24
C LEU A 320 12.09 -12.48 -0.57
N GLY A 321 12.79 -13.59 -0.31
CA GLY A 321 12.54 -14.88 -0.96
C GLY A 321 11.15 -15.44 -0.66
N ILE A 322 10.74 -15.45 0.62
CA ILE A 322 9.39 -15.88 1.02
C ILE A 322 8.33 -15.03 0.34
N TYR A 323 8.47 -13.70 0.39
CA TYR A 323 7.54 -12.79 -0.25
C TYR A 323 7.49 -13.01 -1.77
N SER A 324 8.64 -13.20 -2.42
CA SER A 324 8.72 -13.50 -3.85
C SER A 324 7.94 -14.77 -4.20
N ILE A 325 8.16 -15.87 -3.47
CA ILE A 325 7.44 -17.13 -3.69
C ILE A 325 5.92 -16.93 -3.55
N LEU A 326 5.48 -16.31 -2.46
CA LEU A 326 4.06 -16.06 -2.22
C LEU A 326 3.44 -15.16 -3.31
N LEU A 327 4.18 -14.13 -3.75
CA LEU A 327 3.75 -13.24 -4.82
C LEU A 327 3.51 -14.03 -6.13
N TYR A 328 4.43 -14.93 -6.50
CA TYR A 328 4.26 -15.77 -7.69
C TYR A 328 3.10 -16.77 -7.54
N ILE A 329 2.90 -17.35 -6.36
CA ILE A 329 1.73 -18.20 -6.08
C ILE A 329 0.43 -17.41 -6.29
N VAL A 330 0.34 -16.20 -5.75
CA VAL A 330 -0.83 -15.32 -5.94
C VAL A 330 -1.03 -15.00 -7.42
N PHE A 331 0.03 -14.69 -8.18
CA PHE A 331 -0.08 -14.47 -9.62
C PHE A 331 -0.58 -15.72 -10.36
N ILE A 332 -0.09 -16.91 -10.03
CA ILE A 332 -0.55 -18.17 -10.64
C ILE A 332 -2.03 -18.39 -10.34
N LEU A 333 -2.46 -18.19 -9.08
CA LEU A 333 -3.86 -18.31 -8.69
C LEU A 333 -4.75 -17.29 -9.41
N LEU A 334 -4.31 -16.05 -9.58
CA LEU A 334 -5.05 -15.02 -10.33
C LEU A 334 -5.16 -15.39 -11.81
N ILE A 335 -4.12 -15.96 -12.42
CA ILE A 335 -4.17 -16.45 -13.81
C ILE A 335 -5.13 -17.63 -13.92
N ALA A 336 -5.08 -18.59 -12.99
CA ALA A 336 -6.00 -19.73 -12.99
C ALA A 336 -7.46 -19.26 -12.82
N LEU A 337 -7.72 -18.31 -11.92
CA LEU A 337 -9.03 -17.68 -11.74
C LEU A 337 -9.49 -16.95 -13.00
N PHE A 338 -8.59 -16.25 -13.68
CA PHE A 338 -8.89 -15.56 -14.94
C PHE A 338 -9.25 -16.54 -16.06
N ILE A 339 -8.51 -17.64 -16.19
CA ILE A 339 -8.81 -18.72 -17.16
C ILE A 339 -10.17 -19.34 -16.84
N TRP A 340 -10.43 -19.64 -15.57
CA TRP A 340 -11.71 -20.17 -15.13
C TRP A 340 -12.88 -19.21 -15.42
N LEU A 341 -12.73 -17.92 -15.12
CA LEU A 341 -13.71 -16.89 -15.44
C LEU A 341 -13.95 -16.80 -16.96
N THR A 342 -12.88 -16.92 -17.76
CA THR A 342 -12.99 -16.95 -19.22
C THR A 342 -13.77 -18.15 -19.73
N TYR A 343 -13.54 -19.33 -19.15
CA TYR A 343 -14.31 -20.52 -19.45
C TYR A 343 -15.79 -20.34 -19.10
N GLN A 344 -16.10 -19.84 -17.89
CA GLN A 344 -17.48 -19.58 -17.45
C GLN A 344 -18.20 -18.55 -18.34
N ASN A 345 -17.52 -17.50 -18.76
CA ASN A 345 -18.09 -16.52 -19.66
C ASN A 345 -18.34 -17.11 -21.06
N ALA A 346 -17.46 -18.00 -21.55
CA ALA A 346 -17.65 -18.66 -22.84
C ALA A 346 -18.88 -19.60 -22.83
N THR A 347 -19.06 -20.39 -21.76
CA THR A 347 -20.26 -21.23 -21.60
C THR A 347 -21.52 -20.37 -21.40
N GLY A 348 -21.43 -19.30 -20.60
CA GLY A 348 -22.53 -18.36 -20.37
C GLY A 348 -23.02 -17.67 -21.65
N ILE A 349 -22.13 -17.36 -22.62
CA ILE A 349 -22.54 -16.88 -23.94
C ILE A 349 -23.46 -17.90 -24.61
N ILE A 350 -23.05 -19.17 -24.67
CA ILE A 350 -23.80 -20.24 -25.33
C ILE A 350 -25.16 -20.43 -24.65
N GLU A 351 -25.19 -20.44 -23.32
CA GLU A 351 -26.42 -20.57 -22.52
C GLU A 351 -27.41 -19.43 -22.83
N ILE A 352 -26.96 -18.18 -22.78
CA ILE A 352 -27.82 -17.01 -23.06
C ILE A 352 -28.35 -17.04 -24.51
N PHE A 353 -27.50 -17.40 -25.48
CA PHE A 353 -27.93 -17.61 -26.88
C PHE A 353 -29.00 -18.70 -27.01
N GLY A 354 -28.92 -19.75 -26.18
CA GLY A 354 -29.96 -20.77 -26.06
C GLY A 354 -31.25 -20.21 -25.46
N THR A 355 -31.17 -19.44 -24.37
CA THR A 355 -32.32 -18.87 -23.66
C THR A 355 -33.11 -17.88 -24.51
N PHE A 356 -32.47 -17.11 -25.40
CA PHE A 356 -33.15 -16.21 -26.35
C PHE A 356 -34.21 -16.92 -27.23
N ARG A 357 -34.05 -18.23 -27.45
CA ARG A 357 -34.97 -19.05 -28.25
C ARG A 357 -36.08 -19.70 -27.42
N THR A 358 -36.09 -19.48 -26.11
CA THR A 358 -37.06 -20.08 -25.18
C THR A 358 -38.05 -19.03 -24.66
N PRO A 359 -39.27 -19.44 -24.24
CA PRO A 359 -40.24 -18.55 -23.60
C PRO A 359 -39.76 -17.94 -22.27
N GLU A 360 -38.68 -18.47 -21.69
CA GLU A 360 -38.07 -17.99 -20.44
C GLU A 360 -37.25 -16.71 -20.63
N TRP A 361 -37.05 -16.28 -21.89
CA TRP A 361 -36.45 -14.98 -22.19
C TRP A 361 -37.29 -13.84 -21.61
N GLY A 362 -36.64 -12.91 -20.91
CA GLY A 362 -37.32 -11.82 -20.19
C GLY A 362 -37.67 -12.14 -18.73
N SER A 363 -37.36 -13.33 -18.23
CA SER A 363 -37.42 -13.62 -16.80
C SER A 363 -36.31 -12.90 -16.01
N PHE A 364 -36.50 -12.72 -14.70
CA PHE A 364 -35.48 -12.14 -13.81
C PHE A 364 -34.16 -12.94 -13.86
N ASP A 365 -34.23 -14.27 -13.93
CA ASP A 365 -33.06 -15.15 -14.02
C ASP A 365 -32.26 -14.91 -15.32
N SER A 366 -32.95 -14.74 -16.45
CA SER A 366 -32.34 -14.40 -17.74
C SER A 366 -31.59 -13.06 -17.68
N TYR A 367 -32.17 -12.04 -17.03
CA TYR A 367 -31.50 -10.75 -16.83
C TYR A 367 -30.34 -10.81 -15.84
N TYR A 368 -30.48 -11.57 -14.76
CA TYR A 368 -29.40 -11.77 -13.78
C TYR A 368 -28.19 -12.45 -14.43
N LYS A 369 -28.40 -13.55 -15.17
CA LYS A 369 -27.36 -14.25 -15.94
C LYS A 369 -26.68 -13.33 -16.97
N LEU A 370 -27.48 -12.55 -17.72
CA LEU A 370 -26.95 -11.57 -18.67
C LEU A 370 -26.09 -10.51 -18.00
N SER A 371 -26.52 -9.98 -16.86
CA SER A 371 -25.76 -8.97 -16.12
C SER A 371 -24.41 -9.49 -15.64
N HIS A 372 -24.37 -10.72 -15.10
CA HIS A 372 -23.12 -11.37 -14.69
C HIS A 372 -22.20 -11.63 -15.87
N LEU A 373 -22.75 -12.09 -16.99
CA LEU A 373 -21.97 -12.31 -18.20
C LEU A 373 -21.35 -11.00 -18.72
N VAL A 374 -22.12 -9.92 -18.76
CA VAL A 374 -21.64 -8.60 -19.20
C VAL A 374 -20.50 -8.11 -18.32
N VAL A 375 -20.63 -8.23 -16.99
CA VAL A 375 -19.57 -7.87 -16.04
C VAL A 375 -18.34 -8.76 -16.22
N GLY A 376 -18.54 -10.07 -16.31
CA GLY A 376 -17.46 -11.04 -16.51
C GLY A 376 -16.68 -10.80 -17.80
N LEU A 377 -17.38 -10.55 -18.91
CA LEU A 377 -16.76 -10.20 -20.19
C LEU A 377 -16.01 -8.87 -20.11
N GLY A 378 -16.56 -7.88 -19.41
CA GLY A 378 -15.87 -6.61 -19.14
C GLY A 378 -14.53 -6.81 -18.42
N ILE A 379 -14.51 -7.67 -17.40
CA ILE A 379 -13.28 -8.06 -16.70
C ILE A 379 -12.29 -8.75 -17.66
N ASN A 380 -12.76 -9.71 -18.47
CA ASN A 380 -11.92 -10.40 -19.45
C ASN A 380 -11.28 -9.46 -20.46
N ILE A 381 -12.07 -8.54 -21.04
CA ILE A 381 -11.59 -7.55 -21.99
C ILE A 381 -10.56 -6.63 -21.34
N TYR A 382 -10.82 -6.14 -20.12
CA TYR A 382 -9.89 -5.29 -19.40
C TYR A 382 -8.52 -5.96 -19.21
N PHE A 383 -8.49 -7.20 -18.70
CA PHE A 383 -7.24 -7.92 -18.49
C PHE A 383 -6.53 -8.26 -19.80
N LEU A 384 -7.28 -8.59 -20.86
CA LEU A 384 -6.71 -8.83 -22.19
C LEU A 384 -6.01 -7.56 -22.72
N ILE A 385 -6.63 -6.39 -22.59
CA ILE A 385 -6.02 -5.09 -22.95
C ILE A 385 -4.74 -4.84 -22.13
N VAL A 386 -4.77 -5.12 -20.82
CA VAL A 386 -3.60 -4.96 -19.94
C VAL A 386 -2.45 -5.87 -20.39
N ILE A 387 -2.74 -7.14 -20.69
CA ILE A 387 -1.74 -8.10 -21.17
C ILE A 387 -1.15 -7.65 -22.50
N ILE A 388 -1.98 -7.27 -23.47
CA ILE A 388 -1.54 -6.78 -24.80
C ILE A 388 -0.66 -5.53 -24.65
N LYS A 389 -1.07 -4.54 -23.84
CA LYS A 389 -0.26 -3.34 -23.59
C LYS A 389 1.09 -3.69 -22.96
N ARG A 390 1.14 -4.69 -22.08
CA ARG A 390 2.38 -5.10 -21.42
C ARG A 390 3.32 -5.84 -22.38
N LEU A 391 2.79 -6.70 -23.24
CA LEU A 391 3.55 -7.35 -24.31
C LEU A 391 4.08 -6.34 -25.34
N GLY A 392 3.25 -5.37 -25.75
CA GLY A 392 3.65 -4.31 -26.69
C GLY A 392 4.68 -3.31 -26.12
N ASN A 393 4.72 -3.11 -24.81
CA ASN A 393 5.76 -2.31 -24.15
C ASN A 393 7.06 -3.10 -23.91
N SER A 394 7.00 -4.43 -23.83
CA SER A 394 8.17 -5.31 -23.74
C SER A 394 8.97 -5.31 -25.04
N THR A 395 8.30 -5.28 -26.20
CA THR A 395 8.96 -5.26 -27.52
C THR A 395 9.66 -3.94 -27.82
N ARG A 396 9.22 -2.82 -27.23
CA ARG A 396 9.89 -1.50 -27.33
C ARG A 396 11.12 -1.33 -26.42
N ARG A 397 11.42 -2.31 -25.56
CA ARG A 397 12.57 -2.30 -24.64
C ARG A 397 13.62 -3.36 -24.97
N LEU A 398 13.58 -3.91 -26.18
CA LEU A 398 14.71 -4.66 -26.71
C LEU A 398 15.71 -3.63 -27.27
N PRO A 399 16.96 -3.57 -26.76
CA PRO A 399 17.99 -2.78 -27.40
C PRO A 399 18.25 -3.41 -28.77
N ILE A 400 18.11 -2.60 -29.82
CA ILE A 400 18.91 -2.76 -31.03
C ILE A 400 20.27 -2.14 -30.72
#